data_AF-A0A951WCU3-F1
#
_entry.id   AF-A0A951WCU3-F1
#
_cell.length_a   1.000
_cell.length_b   1.000
_cell.length_c   1.000
_cell.angle_alpha   90.00
_cell.angle_beta   90.00
_cell.angle_gamma   90.00
#
_symmetry.space_group_name_H-M   'P 1'
#
loop_
_entity.id
_entity.type
_entity.pdbx_description
1 polymer ?
#
loop_
_entity_poly.entity_id
_entity_poly.type
_entity_poly.pdbx_seq_one_letter_code
_entity_poly.pdbx_strand_id
1 'polypeptide(L)'
;METLIRFVVSNYFAVFFIISLIVAWFKVKKSSRIESGKSIYEIYLSEFMLYTVGWCNIVNFVFHVFFGEISAGFIGWEDSPFQAEVGYASLGMGIAGIMSYKRDFSFRFAALIAPVIFYLGAAGGHIYEMVAYHNFSPGNVGLVLPFDIIIPLCGLFFAYKVSRSLSSTRRGFD
;
A
#
# COMPACT_ATOMS: atom_id res chain seq x y z
N MET A 1 2.81 27.34 -2.42
CA MET A 1 3.31 26.44 -1.34
C MET A 1 2.15 25.64 -0.74
N GLU A 2 1.11 26.31 -0.24
CA GLU A 2 -0.04 25.66 0.42
C GLU A 2 -0.77 24.61 -0.43
N THR A 3 -1.07 24.92 -1.70
CA THR A 3 -1.75 23.99 -2.61
C THR A 3 -0.96 22.71 -2.86
N LEU A 4 0.38 22.81 -2.97
CA LEU A 4 1.25 21.66 -3.17
C LEU A 4 1.29 20.77 -1.92
N ILE A 5 1.39 21.37 -0.72
CA ILE A 5 1.38 20.64 0.54
C ILE A 5 0.05 19.89 0.70
N ARG A 6 -1.07 20.57 0.48
CA ARG A 6 -2.40 19.94 0.52
C ARG A 6 -2.49 18.78 -0.47
N PHE A 7 -2.06 18.97 -1.71
CA PHE A 7 -2.07 17.90 -2.71
C PHE A 7 -1.23 16.69 -2.29
N VAL A 8 -0.02 16.91 -1.78
CA VAL A 8 0.88 15.83 -1.32
C VAL A 8 0.28 15.11 -0.11
N VAL A 9 -0.25 15.85 0.86
CA VAL A 9 -0.83 15.28 2.07
C VAL A 9 -2.12 14.52 1.76
N SER A 10 -3.03 15.06 0.95
CA SER A 10 -4.28 14.38 0.58
C SER A 10 -4.07 13.15 -0.30
N ASN A 11 -2.90 13.00 -0.91
CA ASN A 11 -2.57 11.87 -1.80
C ASN A 11 -1.32 11.12 -1.33
N TYR A 12 -1.11 11.05 -0.01
CA TYR A 12 0.08 10.44 0.58
C TYR A 12 0.29 8.98 0.12
N PHE A 13 -0.78 8.22 -0.13
CA PHE A 13 -0.73 6.85 -0.64
C PHE A 13 -0.03 6.77 -2.00
N ALA A 14 -0.33 7.69 -2.92
CA ALA A 14 0.31 7.76 -4.22
C ALA A 14 1.78 8.16 -4.09
N VAL A 15 2.09 9.08 -3.17
CA VAL A 15 3.46 9.51 -2.89
C VAL A 15 4.30 8.35 -2.36
N PHE A 16 3.81 7.60 -1.35
CA PHE A 16 4.53 6.42 -0.83
C PHE A 16 4.65 5.29 -1.85
N PHE A 17 3.64 5.11 -2.71
CA PHE A 17 3.74 4.19 -3.86
C PHE A 17 4.86 4.60 -4.82
N ILE A 18 4.91 5.86 -5.24
CA ILE A 18 5.95 6.36 -6.14
C ILE A 18 7.34 6.27 -5.48
N ILE A 19 7.46 6.64 -4.20
CA ILE A 19 8.72 6.53 -3.44
C ILE A 19 9.20 5.09 -3.43
N SER A 20 8.32 4.11 -3.19
CA SER A 20 8.72 2.70 -3.13
C SER A 20 9.31 2.23 -4.45
N LEU A 21 8.71 2.61 -5.59
CA LEU A 21 9.20 2.29 -6.93
C LEU A 21 10.55 2.98 -7.22
N ILE A 22 10.69 4.25 -6.88
CA ILE A 22 11.92 5.02 -7.09
C ILE A 22 13.07 4.42 -6.27
N VAL A 23 12.85 4.15 -4.99
CA VAL A 23 13.87 3.57 -4.10
C VAL A 23 14.25 2.16 -4.58
N ALA A 24 13.27 1.33 -4.96
CA ALA A 24 13.54 0.01 -5.51
C ALA A 24 14.39 0.09 -6.78
N TRP A 25 14.05 1.01 -7.69
CA TRP A 25 14.79 1.22 -8.93
C TRP A 25 16.25 1.64 -8.68
N PHE A 26 16.49 2.58 -7.77
CA PHE A 26 17.85 2.97 -7.40
C PHE A 26 18.64 1.81 -6.76
N LYS A 27 18.00 1.02 -5.90
CA LYS A 27 18.62 -0.18 -5.29
C LYS A 27 18.97 -1.23 -6.33
N VAL A 28 18.09 -1.48 -7.30
CA VAL A 28 18.36 -2.37 -8.45
C VAL A 28 19.53 -1.86 -9.28
N LYS A 29 19.61 -0.55 -9.55
CA LYS A 29 20.72 0.05 -10.31
C LYS A 29 22.07 -0.01 -9.59
N LYS A 30 22.08 0.21 -8.27
CA LYS A 30 23.31 0.21 -7.46
C LYS A 30 23.79 -1.20 -7.12
N SER A 31 22.88 -2.18 -7.13
CA SER A 31 23.25 -3.58 -6.91
C SER A 31 24.10 -4.05 -8.09
N SER A 32 25.41 -4.21 -7.86
CA SER A 32 26.35 -4.77 -8.82
C SER A 32 25.97 -6.23 -9.09
N ARG A 33 25.05 -6.45 -10.03
CA ARG A 33 24.43 -7.74 -10.37
C ARG A 33 23.97 -8.51 -9.13
N ILE A 34 22.76 -8.22 -8.61
CA ILE A 34 21.93 -9.13 -7.81
C ILE A 34 22.77 -10.07 -6.94
N GLU A 35 23.11 -9.66 -5.72
CA GLU A 35 23.84 -10.50 -4.76
C GLU A 35 23.28 -11.95 -4.79
N SER A 36 24.03 -12.83 -5.45
CA SER A 36 23.86 -14.28 -5.61
C SER A 36 22.43 -14.84 -5.48
N GLY A 37 21.50 -14.43 -6.36
CA GLY A 37 20.24 -15.17 -6.60
C GLY A 37 18.93 -14.54 -6.14
N LYS A 38 18.91 -13.29 -5.66
CA LYS A 38 17.64 -12.58 -5.33
C LYS A 38 17.01 -11.93 -6.56
N SER A 39 15.78 -12.32 -6.92
CA SER A 39 15.02 -11.68 -8.00
C SER A 39 14.96 -10.15 -7.84
N ILE A 40 15.04 -9.38 -8.92
CA ILE A 40 14.82 -7.92 -8.86
C ILE A 40 13.47 -7.59 -8.20
N TYR A 41 12.48 -8.46 -8.35
CA TYR A 41 11.15 -8.31 -7.78
C TYR A 41 11.13 -8.50 -6.26
N GLU A 42 12.13 -9.16 -5.66
CA GLU A 42 12.30 -9.18 -4.19
C GLU A 42 12.62 -7.79 -3.66
N ILE A 43 13.44 -7.02 -4.38
CA ILE A 43 13.75 -5.62 -4.02
C ILE A 43 12.48 -4.79 -4.13
N TYR A 44 11.75 -4.86 -5.26
CA TYR A 44 10.49 -4.14 -5.43
C TYR A 44 9.46 -4.51 -4.37
N LEU A 45 9.24 -5.79 -4.10
CA LEU A 45 8.32 -6.24 -3.05
C LEU A 45 8.76 -5.74 -1.67
N SER A 46 10.05 -5.81 -1.36
CA SER A 46 10.60 -5.33 -0.10
C SER A 46 10.36 -3.84 0.11
N GLU A 47 10.71 -2.99 -0.86
CA GLU A 47 10.47 -1.55 -0.76
C GLU A 47 8.98 -1.20 -0.76
N PHE A 48 8.18 -1.92 -1.54
CA PHE A 48 6.72 -1.78 -1.57
C PHE A 48 6.13 -2.05 -0.19
N MET A 49 6.55 -3.13 0.48
CA MET A 49 6.08 -3.44 1.83
C MET A 49 6.51 -2.38 2.85
N LEU A 50 7.71 -1.78 2.71
CA LEU A 50 8.18 -0.75 3.64
C LEU A 50 7.43 0.57 3.48
N TYR A 51 7.34 1.07 2.25
CA TYR A 51 6.81 2.41 1.99
C TYR A 51 5.32 2.38 1.70
N THR A 52 4.89 1.58 0.71
CA THR A 52 3.49 1.56 0.24
C THR A 52 2.57 0.86 1.22
N VAL A 53 3.01 -0.23 1.87
CA VAL A 53 2.22 -0.85 2.95
C VAL A 53 2.56 -0.20 4.28
N GLY A 54 3.83 -0.24 4.69
CA GLY A 54 4.28 0.18 6.01
C GLY A 54 3.98 1.64 6.34
N TRP A 55 4.81 2.55 5.84
CA TRP A 55 4.70 3.98 6.18
C TRP A 55 3.38 4.61 5.75
N CYS A 56 2.83 4.22 4.60
CA CYS A 56 1.52 4.68 4.16
C CYS A 56 0.43 4.37 5.19
N ASN A 57 0.36 3.15 5.72
CA ASN A 57 -0.66 2.78 6.69
C ASN A 57 -0.39 3.36 8.09
N ILE A 58 0.86 3.66 8.43
CA ILE A 58 1.17 4.47 9.64
C ILE A 58 0.60 5.88 9.51
N VAL A 59 0.74 6.51 8.34
CA VAL A 59 0.14 7.82 8.08
C VAL A 59 -1.39 7.71 8.11
N ASN A 60 -1.97 6.68 7.50
CA ASN A 60 -3.41 6.44 7.54
C ASN A 60 -3.94 6.29 8.98
N PHE A 61 -3.24 5.53 9.82
CA PHE A 61 -3.53 5.42 11.25
C PHE A 61 -3.55 6.80 11.93
N VAL A 62 -2.52 7.62 11.70
CA VAL A 62 -2.44 8.95 12.32
C VAL A 62 -3.66 9.81 11.92
N PHE A 63 -4.01 9.83 10.64
CA PHE A 63 -5.15 10.60 10.16
C PHE A 63 -6.48 10.09 10.72
N HIS A 64 -6.74 8.79 10.66
CA HIS A 64 -8.00 8.25 11.12
C HIS A 64 -8.20 8.29 12.64
N VAL A 65 -7.12 8.15 13.44
CA VAL A 65 -7.24 8.14 14.91
C VAL A 65 -7.20 9.54 15.51
N PHE A 66 -6.33 10.42 15.02
CA PHE A 66 -6.15 11.75 15.61
C PHE A 66 -6.86 12.87 14.83
N PHE A 67 -7.24 12.61 13.58
CA PHE A 67 -7.85 13.58 12.67
C PHE A 67 -9.06 12.97 11.93
N GLY A 68 -9.86 12.18 12.65
CA GLY A 68 -11.02 11.44 12.11
C GLY A 68 -11.98 12.33 11.32
N GLU A 69 -12.37 13.47 11.89
CA GLU A 69 -13.22 14.48 11.24
C GLU A 69 -12.68 14.94 9.88
N ILE A 70 -11.38 15.20 9.78
CA ILE A 70 -10.73 15.61 8.53
C ILE A 70 -10.80 14.47 7.51
N SER A 71 -10.53 13.23 7.95
CA SER A 71 -10.53 12.04 7.09
C SER A 71 -11.93 11.72 6.58
N ALA A 72 -12.92 11.70 7.47
CA ALA A 72 -14.33 11.47 7.15
C ALA A 72 -14.87 12.54 6.19
N GLY A 73 -14.65 13.83 6.51
CA GLY A 73 -15.11 14.92 5.65
C GLY A 73 -14.47 14.89 4.26
N PHE A 74 -13.20 14.49 4.14
CA PHE A 74 -12.52 14.37 2.85
C PHE A 74 -13.16 13.31 1.93
N ILE A 75 -13.61 12.19 2.51
CA ILE A 75 -14.27 11.09 1.78
C ILE A 75 -15.80 11.28 1.66
N GLY A 76 -16.33 12.40 2.18
CA GLY A 76 -17.76 12.72 2.12
C GLY A 76 -18.62 11.98 3.14
N TRP A 77 -18.03 11.56 4.27
CA TRP A 77 -18.70 10.86 5.36
C TRP A 77 -18.78 11.75 6.60
N GLU A 78 -19.78 11.51 7.45
CA GLU A 78 -19.79 12.05 8.81
C GLU A 78 -18.74 11.33 9.69
N ASP A 79 -18.16 12.07 10.64
CA ASP A 79 -17.21 11.47 11.58
C ASP A 79 -17.91 10.47 12.51
N SER A 80 -17.23 9.38 12.83
CA SER A 80 -17.77 8.32 13.70
C SER A 80 -16.65 7.49 14.34
N PRO A 81 -16.95 6.70 15.39
CA PRO A 81 -15.97 5.80 16.01
C PRO A 81 -15.30 4.82 15.04
N PHE A 82 -15.93 4.57 13.89
CA PHE A 82 -15.36 3.72 12.83
C PHE A 82 -14.03 4.25 12.29
N GLN A 83 -13.79 5.57 12.33
CA GLN A 83 -12.49 6.14 11.97
C GLN A 83 -11.38 5.52 12.83
N ALA A 84 -11.57 5.41 14.14
CA ALA A 84 -10.58 4.79 15.02
C ALA A 84 -10.33 3.31 14.67
N GLU A 85 -11.38 2.54 14.35
CA GLU A 85 -11.25 1.14 13.94
C GLU A 85 -10.41 0.98 12.66
N VAL A 86 -10.71 1.78 11.62
CA VAL A 86 -9.93 1.85 10.38
C VAL A 86 -8.48 2.24 10.66
N GLY A 87 -8.29 3.21 11.56
CA GLY A 87 -6.98 3.65 12.00
C GLY A 87 -6.18 2.52 12.66
N TYR A 88 -6.75 1.79 13.61
CA TYR A 88 -6.06 0.67 14.27
C TYR A 88 -5.81 -0.52 13.34
N ALA A 89 -6.73 -0.81 12.42
CA ALA A 89 -6.49 -1.79 11.36
C ALA A 89 -5.28 -1.38 10.50
N SER A 90 -5.22 -0.09 10.12
CA SER A 90 -4.10 0.50 9.40
C SER A 90 -2.79 0.42 10.19
N LEU A 91 -2.82 0.70 11.51
CA LEU A 91 -1.63 0.56 12.36
C LEU A 91 -1.07 -0.87 12.32
N GLY A 92 -1.93 -1.88 12.45
CA GLY A 92 -1.52 -3.27 12.39
C GLY A 92 -0.90 -3.64 11.04
N MET A 93 -1.55 -3.26 9.94
CA MET A 93 -1.05 -3.47 8.57
C MET A 93 0.28 -2.74 8.33
N GLY A 94 0.41 -1.50 8.82
CA GLY A 94 1.62 -0.69 8.71
C GLY A 94 2.81 -1.29 9.45
N ILE A 95 2.59 -1.74 10.70
CA ILE A 95 3.63 -2.42 11.48
C ILE A 95 4.06 -3.72 10.78
N ALA A 96 3.11 -4.54 10.31
CA ALA A 96 3.42 -5.76 9.57
C ALA A 96 4.23 -5.48 8.29
N GLY A 97 3.86 -4.42 7.55
CA GLY A 97 4.59 -3.95 6.37
C GLY A 97 6.04 -3.59 6.68
N ILE A 98 6.28 -2.75 7.69
CA ILE A 98 7.62 -2.34 8.13
C ILE A 98 8.44 -3.56 8.60
N MET A 99 7.84 -4.43 9.42
CA MET A 99 8.50 -5.64 9.91
C MET A 99 8.92 -6.56 8.77
N SER A 100 8.12 -6.63 7.70
CA SER A 100 8.36 -7.52 6.56
C SER A 100 9.52 -7.06 5.66
N TYR A 101 9.92 -5.78 5.71
CA TYR A 101 10.96 -5.18 4.86
C TYR A 101 12.25 -6.02 4.81
N LYS A 102 12.72 -6.56 5.94
CA LYS A 102 13.96 -7.37 5.98
C LYS A 102 13.71 -8.87 6.13
N ARG A 103 12.47 -9.35 5.99
CA ARG A 103 12.11 -10.76 6.21
C ARG A 103 12.21 -11.59 4.94
N ASP A 104 11.73 -12.83 4.96
CA ASP A 104 11.66 -13.68 3.77
C ASP A 104 10.37 -13.43 2.97
N PHE A 105 10.26 -14.09 1.81
CA PHE A 105 9.07 -13.99 0.96
C PHE A 105 7.80 -14.46 1.69
N SER A 106 7.86 -15.55 2.47
CA SER A 106 6.69 -16.11 3.15
C SER A 106 6.07 -15.11 4.13
N PHE A 107 6.90 -14.44 4.94
CA PHE A 107 6.44 -13.40 5.86
C PHE A 107 5.90 -12.19 5.09
N ARG A 108 6.60 -11.71 4.04
CA ARG A 108 6.12 -10.59 3.22
C ARG A 108 4.76 -10.89 2.58
N PHE A 109 4.60 -12.09 2.04
CA PHE A 109 3.37 -12.51 1.40
C PHE A 109 2.22 -12.58 2.40
N ALA A 110 2.44 -13.18 3.59
CA ALA A 110 1.45 -13.21 4.65
C ALA A 110 1.04 -11.78 5.10
N ALA A 111 2.02 -10.89 5.28
CA ALA A 111 1.78 -9.49 5.65
C ALA A 111 1.07 -8.67 4.56
N LEU A 112 1.14 -9.10 3.29
CA LEU A 112 0.51 -8.43 2.15
C LEU A 112 -1.00 -8.74 2.03
N ILE A 113 -1.47 -9.87 2.53
CA ILE A 113 -2.86 -10.32 2.33
C ILE A 113 -3.88 -9.34 2.92
N ALA A 114 -3.71 -8.93 4.18
CA ALA A 114 -4.65 -8.03 4.83
C ALA A 114 -4.75 -6.66 4.10
N PRO A 115 -3.64 -5.97 3.77
CA PRO A 115 -3.68 -4.77 2.94
C PRO A 115 -4.40 -5.00 1.62
N VAL A 116 -4.11 -6.10 0.90
CA VAL A 116 -4.73 -6.37 -0.40
C VAL A 116 -6.25 -6.44 -0.30
N ILE A 117 -6.75 -7.20 0.68
CA ILE A 117 -8.19 -7.35 0.89
C ILE A 117 -8.81 -6.03 1.32
N PHE A 118 -8.13 -5.29 2.20
CA PHE A 118 -8.60 -4.00 2.69
C PHE A 118 -8.74 -2.97 1.56
N TYR A 119 -7.69 -2.77 0.74
CA TYR A 119 -7.73 -1.83 -0.39
C TYR A 119 -8.81 -2.20 -1.41
N LEU A 120 -8.90 -3.48 -1.82
CA LEU A 120 -9.93 -3.90 -2.77
C LEU A 120 -11.35 -3.79 -2.18
N GLY A 121 -11.51 -4.04 -0.88
CA GLY A 121 -12.77 -3.81 -0.16
C GLY A 121 -13.15 -2.33 -0.13
N ALA A 122 -12.18 -1.45 0.14
CA ALA A 122 -12.38 0.01 0.10
C ALA A 122 -12.78 0.49 -1.29
N ALA A 123 -12.13 0.01 -2.37
CA ALA A 123 -12.55 0.30 -3.74
C ALA A 123 -14.01 -0.11 -3.99
N GLY A 124 -14.42 -1.29 -3.51
CA GLY A 124 -15.81 -1.73 -3.58
C GLY A 124 -16.76 -0.81 -2.81
N GLY A 125 -16.37 -0.37 -1.61
CA GLY A 125 -17.09 0.61 -0.81
C GLY A 125 -17.25 1.95 -1.53
N HIS A 126 -16.17 2.48 -2.11
CA HIS A 126 -16.20 3.73 -2.89
C HIS A 126 -17.14 3.63 -4.09
N ILE A 127 -17.12 2.51 -4.83
CA ILE A 127 -18.03 2.27 -5.95
C ILE A 127 -19.49 2.16 -5.48
N TYR A 128 -19.72 1.47 -4.37
CA TYR A 128 -21.05 1.37 -3.77
C TYR A 128 -21.58 2.75 -3.38
N GLU A 129 -20.76 3.58 -2.73
CA GLU A 129 -21.08 4.96 -2.35
C GLU A 129 -21.43 5.85 -3.56
N MET A 130 -20.70 5.67 -4.68
CA MET A 130 -21.02 6.37 -5.94
C MET A 130 -22.39 5.99 -6.49
N VAL A 131 -22.73 4.70 -6.46
CA VAL A 131 -23.95 4.17 -7.08
C VAL A 131 -25.17 4.38 -6.19
N ALA A 132 -25.04 4.11 -4.89
CA ALA A 132 -26.16 4.12 -3.95
C ALA A 132 -26.45 5.51 -3.37
N TYR A 133 -25.42 6.33 -3.16
CA TYR A 133 -25.55 7.62 -2.46
C TYR A 133 -25.05 8.81 -3.27
N HIS A 134 -24.61 8.61 -4.52
CA HIS A 134 -24.07 9.67 -5.38
C HIS A 134 -22.93 10.45 -4.71
N ASN A 135 -22.14 9.79 -3.87
CA ASN A 135 -20.99 10.41 -3.23
C ASN A 135 -19.84 10.50 -4.24
N PHE A 136 -19.71 11.64 -4.90
CA PHE A 136 -18.61 11.95 -5.82
C PHE A 136 -17.58 12.90 -5.20
N SER A 137 -17.45 12.89 -3.86
CA SER A 137 -16.44 13.69 -3.17
C SER A 137 -15.02 13.34 -3.65
N PRO A 138 -14.07 14.28 -3.62
CA PRO A 138 -12.70 14.01 -4.07
C PRO A 138 -12.03 12.84 -3.35
N GLY A 139 -12.31 12.63 -2.06
CA GLY A 139 -11.81 11.50 -1.28
C GLY A 139 -12.59 10.20 -1.47
N ASN A 140 -13.65 10.17 -2.30
CA ASN A 140 -14.33 8.94 -2.69
C ASN A 140 -13.95 8.51 -4.13
N VAL A 141 -13.88 9.45 -5.07
CA VAL A 141 -13.71 9.13 -6.51
C VAL A 141 -12.42 9.64 -7.13
N GLY A 142 -11.66 10.45 -6.40
CA GLY A 142 -10.40 11.02 -6.87
C GLY A 142 -9.30 9.96 -7.02
N LEU A 143 -8.06 10.30 -6.67
CA LEU A 143 -6.95 9.34 -6.82
C LEU A 143 -7.07 8.11 -5.90
N VAL A 144 -7.87 8.19 -4.84
CA VAL A 144 -8.09 7.09 -3.90
C VAL A 144 -8.63 5.82 -4.58
N LEU A 145 -9.78 5.90 -5.26
CA LEU A 145 -10.42 4.77 -5.91
C LEU A 145 -9.51 3.98 -6.89
N PRO A 146 -8.83 4.59 -7.87
CA PRO A 146 -7.93 3.84 -8.74
C PRO A 146 -6.72 3.29 -7.97
N PHE A 147 -6.21 3.99 -6.95
CA PHE A 147 -5.07 3.48 -6.17
C PHE A 147 -5.44 2.33 -5.24
N ASP A 148 -6.68 2.29 -4.75
CA ASP A 148 -7.24 1.14 -4.04
C ASP A 148 -7.29 -0.13 -4.89
N ILE A 149 -7.17 0.01 -6.21
CA ILE A 149 -7.05 -1.12 -7.16
C ILE A 149 -5.59 -1.31 -7.57
N ILE A 150 -4.87 -0.24 -7.93
CA ILE A 150 -3.50 -0.32 -8.45
C ILE A 150 -2.52 -0.87 -7.40
N ILE A 151 -2.55 -0.35 -6.18
CA ILE A 151 -1.64 -0.76 -5.10
C ILE A 151 -1.72 -2.27 -4.85
N PRO A 152 -2.89 -2.87 -4.55
CA PRO A 152 -2.97 -4.30 -4.29
C PRO A 152 -2.57 -5.16 -5.49
N LEU A 153 -2.93 -4.76 -6.71
CA LEU A 153 -2.53 -5.49 -7.92
C LEU A 153 -1.02 -5.43 -8.16
N CYS A 154 -0.37 -4.30 -7.91
CA CYS A 154 1.09 -4.19 -7.97
C CYS A 154 1.78 -5.05 -6.91
N GLY A 155 1.27 -5.04 -5.67
CA GLY A 155 1.79 -5.89 -4.59
C GLY A 155 1.70 -7.38 -4.95
N LEU A 156 0.53 -7.83 -5.40
CA LEU A 156 0.31 -9.21 -5.85
C LEU A 156 1.19 -9.58 -7.05
N PHE A 157 1.36 -8.66 -8.00
CA PHE A 157 2.25 -8.87 -9.15
C PHE A 157 3.70 -9.07 -8.70
N PHE A 158 4.23 -8.23 -7.81
CA PHE A 158 5.59 -8.40 -7.28
C PHE A 158 5.72 -9.73 -6.53
N ALA A 159 4.74 -10.08 -5.68
CA ALA A 159 4.73 -11.35 -4.97
C ALA A 159 4.71 -12.57 -5.91
N TYR A 160 3.91 -12.52 -6.98
CA TYR A 160 3.87 -13.55 -8.01
C TYR A 160 5.21 -13.69 -8.74
N LYS A 161 5.85 -12.59 -9.09
CA LYS A 161 7.15 -12.62 -9.78
C LYS A 161 8.26 -13.17 -8.88
N VAL A 162 8.20 -12.89 -7.59
CA VAL A 162 9.09 -13.49 -6.59
C VAL A 162 8.86 -14.99 -6.48
N SER A 163 7.62 -15.45 -6.30
CA SER A 163 7.30 -16.88 -6.14
C SER A 163 7.73 -17.70 -7.35
N ARG A 164 7.56 -17.17 -8.56
CA ARG A 164 8.05 -17.75 -9.81
C ARG A 164 9.57 -17.93 -9.81
N SER A 165 10.32 -16.91 -9.37
CA SER A 165 11.78 -16.98 -9.28
C SER A 165 12.26 -18.02 -8.28
N LEU A 166 11.60 -18.15 -7.12
CA LEU A 166 11.93 -19.17 -6.13
C LEU A 166 11.68 -20.59 -6.67
N SER A 167 10.60 -20.78 -7.43
CA SER A 167 10.27 -22.07 -8.05
C SER A 167 11.20 -22.49 -9.18
N SER A 168 11.80 -21.54 -9.92
CA SER A 168 12.79 -21.85 -10.96
C SER A 168 14.12 -22.25 -10.36
N THR A 169 14.53 -21.60 -9.27
CA THR A 169 15.78 -21.96 -8.56
C THR A 169 15.72 -23.37 -8.00
N ARG A 170 14.59 -23.79 -7.41
CA ARG A 170 14.44 -25.15 -6.87
C ARG A 170 14.58 -26.24 -7.94
N ARG A 171 13.98 -26.05 -9.12
CA ARG A 171 14.04 -27.03 -10.24
C ARG A 171 15.39 -27.15 -10.93
N GLY A 172 16.34 -26.23 -10.69
CA GLY A 172 17.68 -26.31 -11.27
C GLY A 172 18.65 -27.21 -10.50
N PHE A 173 18.21 -27.76 -9.36
CA PHE A 173 19.01 -28.64 -8.49
C PHE A 173 18.47 -30.08 -8.43
N ASP A 174 17.37 -30.37 -9.13
CA ASP A 174 16.79 -31.72 -9.31
C ASP A 174 17.19 -32.27 -10.68
#